data_AF-A0A3S0B8E0-F1
#
_entry.id   AF-A0A3S0B8E0-F1
#
_cell.length_a   1.000
_cell.length_b   1.000
_cell.length_c   1.000
_cell.angle_alpha   90.00
_cell.angle_beta   90.00
_cell.angle_gamma   90.00
#
_symmetry.space_group_name_H-M   'P 1'
#
loop_
_entity.id
_entity.type
_entity.pdbx_description
1 polymer ?
#
loop_
_entity_poly.entity_id
_entity_poly.type
_entity_poly.pdbx_seq_one_letter_code
_entity_poly.pdbx_strand_id
1 'polypeptide(L)' 'MKILISNDDGYFAPGLAVLADTLARIAEVTVVAPERDRSGASNSLTLD' A
#
# COMPACT_ATOMS: atom_id res chain seq x y z
N MET A 1 2.02 0.54 -18.16
CA MET A 1 2.46 -0.34 -17.05
C MET A 1 1.47 -0.18 -15.92
N LYS A 2 1.14 -1.26 -15.19
CA LYS A 2 0.26 -1.22 -14.02
C LYS A 2 1.04 -1.60 -12.77
N ILE A 3 0.90 -0.82 -11.69
CA ILE A 3 1.62 -1.02 -10.43
C ILE A 3 0.60 -1.10 -9.29
N LEU A 4 0.70 -2.16 -8.48
CA LEU A 4 -0.02 -2.30 -7.22
C LEU A 4 0.93 -1.93 -6.07
N ILE A 5 0.52 -1.01 -5.20
CA ILE A 5 1.30 -0.58 -4.04
C ILE A 5 0.52 -0.94 -2.77
N SER A 6 1.24 -1.49 -1.79
CA SER A 6 0.72 -1.86 -0.47
C SER A 6 1.74 -1.53 0.62
N ASN A 7 1.29 -1.43 1.86
CA ASN A 7 2.11 -1.31 3.06
C ASN A 7 1.38 -1.93 4.26
N ASP A 8 2.05 -2.01 5.39
CA ASP A 8 1.52 -2.44 6.68
C ASP A 8 1.16 -1.27 7.60
N ASP A 9 1.75 -0.08 7.45
CA ASP A 9 1.41 1.12 8.26
C ASP A 9 -0.04 1.63 8.05
N GLY A 10 -0.69 1.23 6.95
CA GLY A 10 -2.05 1.60 6.58
C GLY A 10 -2.15 2.70 5.52
N TYR A 11 -3.36 2.91 4.99
CA TYR A 11 -3.58 3.77 3.81
C TYR A 11 -3.36 5.26 4.06
N PHE A 12 -3.37 5.70 5.33
CA PHE A 12 -3.06 7.08 5.71
C PHE A 12 -1.55 7.33 5.90
N ALA A 13 -0.70 6.33 5.70
CA ALA A 13 0.73 6.49 5.89
C ALA A 13 1.31 7.52 4.89
N PRO A 14 2.06 8.53 5.37
CA PRO A 14 2.59 9.58 4.50
C PRO A 14 3.57 9.03 3.45
N GLY A 15 4.34 7.98 3.78
CA GLY A 15 5.25 7.32 2.85
C GLY A 15 4.53 6.66 1.67
N LEU A 16 3.36 6.07 1.91
CA LEU A 16 2.54 5.44 0.87
C LEU A 16 2.03 6.48 -0.14
N ALA A 17 1.58 7.64 0.36
CA ALA A 17 1.12 8.74 -0.49
C ALA A 17 2.26 9.27 -1.39
N VAL A 18 3.44 9.53 -0.81
CA VAL A 18 4.62 10.01 -1.56
C VAL A 18 5.03 9.01 -2.65
N LEU A 19 5.02 7.72 -2.35
CA LEU A 19 5.37 6.67 -3.31
C LEU A 19 4.35 6.59 -4.45
N ALA A 20 3.05 6.59 -4.12
CA ALA A 20 1.97 6.55 -5.11
C ALA A 20 2.03 7.75 -6.06
N ASP A 21 2.18 8.96 -5.52
CA ASP A 21 2.27 10.21 -6.30
C ASP A 21 3.48 10.23 -7.23
N THR A 22 4.60 9.66 -6.78
CA THR A 22 5.82 9.59 -7.57
C THR A 22 5.68 8.61 -8.73
N LEU A 23 5.14 7.41 -8.46
CA LEU A 23 5.00 6.35 -9.46
C LEU A 23 3.85 6.60 -10.45
N ALA A 24 2.82 7.35 -10.06
CA ALA A 24 1.71 7.74 -10.92
C ALA A 24 2.17 8.56 -12.14
N ARG A 25 3.37 9.16 -12.10
CA ARG A 25 3.97 9.89 -13.22
C ARG A 25 4.41 8.99 -14.38
N ILE A 26 4.59 7.69 -14.13
CA ILE A 26 5.15 6.74 -15.10
C ILE A 26 4.30 5.48 -15.30
N ALA A 27 3.27 5.26 -14.48
CA ALA A 27 2.41 4.08 -14.55
C ALA A 27 0.99 4.34 -14.00
N GLU A 28 0.06 3.44 -14.35
CA GLU A 28 -1.24 3.34 -13.71
C GLU A 28 -1.06 2.69 -12.32
N VAL A 29 -1.34 3.44 -11.26
CA VAL A 29 -1.12 3.01 -9.86
C VAL A 29 -2.44 2.67 -9.19
N THR A 30 -2.47 1.50 -8.54
CA THR A 30 -3.54 1.08 -7.63
C THR A 30 -2.95 0.91 -6.23
N VAL A 31 -3.57 1.52 -5.23
CA VAL A 31 -3.16 1.38 -3.82
C VAL A 31 -4.12 0.46 -3.09
N VAL A 32 -3.59 -0.56 -2.41
CA VAL A 32 -4.34 -1.45 -1.51
C VAL A 32 -3.57 -1.57 -0.20
N ALA A 33 -4.10 -1.02 0.87
CA ALA A 33 -3.47 -0.96 2.19
C ALA A 33 -4.51 -1.16 3.30
N PRO A 34 -4.11 -1.63 4.48
CA PRO A 34 -5.03 -1.81 5.61
C PRO A 34 -5.56 -0.46 6.13
N GLU A 35 -6.72 -0.48 6.77
CA GLU A 35 -7.31 0.72 7.41
C GLU A 35 -6.44 1.26 8.55
N ARG A 36 -5.72 0.37 9.24
CA ARG A 36 -4.91 0.66 10.42
C ARG A 36 -3.54 0.02 10.28
N ASP A 37 -2.61 0.52 11.07
CA ASP A 37 -1.28 -0.05 11.22
C ASP A 37 -1.38 -1.55 11.59
N ARG A 38 -0.75 -2.37 10.75
CA ARG A 38 -0.58 -3.81 10.89
C ARG A 38 0.90 -4.20 10.91
N SER A 39 1.77 -3.29 11.33
CA SER A 39 3.19 -3.57 11.55
C SER A 39 3.35 -4.82 12.42
N GLY A 40 4.14 -5.78 11.95
CA GLY A 40 4.36 -7.05 12.65
C GLY A 40 3.28 -8.12 12.42
N ALA A 41 2.30 -7.91 11.54
CA ALA A 41 1.34 -8.94 11.12
C ALA A 41 1.98 -10.09 10.30
N SER A 42 3.26 -9.95 9.89
CA SER A 42 3.93 -10.90 9.01
C SER A 42 3.13 -11.11 7.71
N ASN A 43 3.27 -12.26 7.08
CA ASN A 43 2.48 -12.69 5.93
C ASN A 43 1.15 -13.35 6.32
N SER A 44 0.53 -12.93 7.43
CA SER A 44 -0.75 -13.48 7.87
C SER A 44 -1.83 -13.24 6.80
N LEU A 45 -2.49 -14.32 6.36
CA LEU A 45 -3.62 -14.26 5.42
C LEU A 45 -4.90 -14.65 6.15
N THR A 46 -5.95 -13.84 6.03
CA THR A 46 -7.29 -14.23 6.48
C THR A 46 -7.82 -15.28 5.50
N LEU A 47 -8.18 -16.47 6.00
CA LEU A 47 -8.59 -17.64 5.19
C LEU A 47 -10.10 -17.92 5.24
N ASP A 48 -10.85 -17.09 5.96
CA ASP A 48 -12.28 -17.26 6.21
C ASP A 48 -13.15 -16.78 5.03
#